data_AF-A0A6N3YXW5-F1
#
_entry.id   AF-A0A6N3YXW5-F1
#
_cell.length_a   1.000
_cell.length_b   1.000
_cell.length_c   1.000
_cell.angle_alpha   90.00
_cell.angle_beta   90.00
_cell.angle_gamma   90.00
#
_symmetry.space_group_name_H-M   'P 1'
#
loop_
_entity.id
_entity.type
_entity.pdbx_description
1 polymer ?
#
loop_
_entity_poly.entity_id
_entity_poly.type
_entity_poly.pdbx_seq_one_letter_code
_entity_poly.pdbx_strand_id
1 'polypeptide(L)'
;MKKIGLVVGLGVVAYLGTVYIVDSSDEALSQRKLAQAQIKDDPISSAAFKVLTENGCGYCHTENSEMPFYANFPIAKQIMQKDVESGLRHFQFDDVLNSFQVGNEVSDVALAKISGVLNDESMPPKAYLSMHWRSSLSNEEKHTLRAWIKQEQKNKHSLASSEYKYEAVQPINAHVTVDEQKVALGDALYHDKRLSGDNTVACSSCHSLSTGGVDRLTTSTGINGSKGPINAPTVFNSSYNIHQFWDGRANDLQEQAGGPPMNPIEMGSASWEQITGKLELDEEMKATFAKIYSDGITGENITDAIAEFEKTLITPNSRFDQFLKGDALALNEQEQHGYELFKQNKCSTCHAGQAMGGQTFEVMGLKADYFGERGNVSEVDNGRFNVTSKAHDMNRFKVPTLRNIALTAPYFHDGSAETLDDAVAAMAQYQVGVTLSKSEVEDISAYLKTLTGEYKGEMLN
;
A
#
# COMPACT_ATOMS: atom_id res chain seq x y z
N MET A 1 -46.54 -21.25 -30.15
CA MET A 1 -46.12 -21.84 -28.86
C MET A 1 -45.12 -22.99 -29.02
N LYS A 2 -45.41 -24.10 -29.73
CA LYS A 2 -44.47 -25.25 -29.88
C LYS A 2 -43.08 -24.91 -30.47
N LYS A 3 -43.01 -24.04 -31.49
CA LYS A 3 -41.73 -23.62 -32.10
C LYS A 3 -40.87 -22.76 -31.17
N ILE A 4 -41.50 -21.94 -30.32
CA ILE A 4 -40.78 -21.11 -29.33
C ILE A 4 -40.20 -22.00 -28.22
N GLY A 5 -40.97 -22.98 -27.73
CA GLY A 5 -40.47 -23.96 -26.76
C GLY A 5 -39.30 -24.79 -27.26
N LEU A 6 -39.29 -25.17 -28.54
CA LEU A 6 -38.17 -25.91 -29.15
C LEU A 6 -36.90 -25.05 -29.28
N VAL A 7 -37.03 -23.80 -29.71
CA VAL A 7 -35.90 -22.85 -29.81
C VAL A 7 -35.32 -22.53 -28.44
N VAL A 8 -36.18 -22.31 -27.43
CA VAL A 8 -35.74 -22.10 -26.04
C VAL A 8 -35.05 -23.36 -25.50
N GLY A 9 -35.61 -24.55 -25.74
CA GLY A 9 -35.00 -25.82 -25.31
C GLY A 9 -33.61 -26.06 -25.93
N LEU A 10 -33.45 -25.79 -27.23
CA LEU A 10 -32.15 -25.89 -27.90
C LEU A 10 -31.13 -24.87 -27.36
N GLY A 11 -31.57 -23.65 -27.07
CA GLY A 11 -30.73 -22.62 -26.46
C GLY A 11 -30.22 -23.02 -25.07
N VAL A 12 -31.10 -23.58 -24.23
CA VAL A 12 -30.73 -24.08 -22.89
C VAL A 12 -29.71 -25.22 -23.00
N VAL A 13 -29.94 -26.21 -23.87
CA VAL A 13 -29.02 -27.34 -24.04
C VAL A 13 -27.64 -26.86 -24.54
N ALA A 14 -27.60 -25.94 -25.50
CA ALA A 14 -26.35 -25.38 -26.02
C ALA A 14 -25.58 -24.59 -24.94
N TYR A 15 -26.28 -23.80 -24.14
CA TYR A 15 -25.70 -23.08 -23.02
C TYR A 15 -25.12 -24.04 -21.96
N LEU A 16 -25.91 -25.02 -21.50
CA LEU A 16 -25.47 -26.03 -20.53
C LEU A 16 -24.25 -26.83 -21.03
N GLY A 17 -24.23 -27.19 -22.32
CA GLY A 17 -23.08 -27.84 -22.94
C GLY A 17 -21.83 -26.97 -22.93
N THR A 18 -21.98 -25.66 -23.15
CA THR A 18 -20.87 -24.71 -23.11
C THR A 18 -20.35 -24.56 -21.68
N VAL A 19 -21.25 -24.39 -20.70
CA VAL A 19 -20.88 -24.32 -19.28
C VAL A 19 -20.12 -25.58 -18.85
N TYR A 20 -20.59 -26.77 -19.21
CA TYR A 20 -19.90 -28.02 -18.88
C TYR A 20 -18.47 -28.09 -19.44
N ILE A 21 -18.26 -27.64 -20.68
CA ILE A 21 -16.93 -27.62 -21.30
C ILE A 21 -16.01 -26.61 -20.61
N VAL A 22 -16.53 -25.42 -20.30
CA VAL A 22 -15.81 -24.37 -19.55
C VAL A 22 -15.38 -24.91 -18.20
N ASP A 23 -16.34 -25.46 -17.45
CA ASP A 23 -16.16 -26.01 -16.12
C ASP A 23 -15.08 -27.11 -16.14
N SER A 24 -15.19 -28.12 -17.01
CA SER A 24 -14.21 -29.21 -17.12
C SER A 24 -12.79 -28.72 -17.44
N SER A 25 -12.67 -27.67 -18.28
CA SER A 25 -11.38 -27.06 -18.61
C SER A 25 -10.75 -26.37 -17.40
N ASP A 26 -11.54 -25.65 -16.60
CA ASP A 26 -11.07 -24.94 -15.40
C ASP A 26 -10.59 -25.90 -14.31
N GLU A 27 -11.26 -27.05 -14.13
CA GLU A 27 -10.81 -28.10 -13.23
C GLU A 27 -9.49 -28.73 -13.70
N ALA A 28 -9.38 -29.09 -14.97
CA ALA A 28 -8.14 -29.66 -15.49
C ALA A 28 -6.95 -28.71 -15.29
N LEU A 29 -7.18 -27.41 -15.43
CA LEU A 29 -6.17 -26.38 -15.21
C LEU A 29 -5.81 -26.21 -13.72
N SER A 30 -6.81 -26.11 -12.83
CA SER A 30 -6.57 -25.99 -11.40
C SER A 30 -5.86 -27.22 -10.82
N GLN A 31 -6.26 -28.45 -11.20
CA GLN A 31 -5.58 -29.67 -10.77
C GLN A 31 -4.12 -29.72 -11.23
N ARG A 32 -3.82 -29.23 -12.45
CA ARG A 32 -2.45 -29.11 -12.93
C ARG A 32 -1.63 -28.13 -12.09
N LYS A 33 -2.19 -26.96 -11.79
CA LYS A 33 -1.54 -25.94 -10.93
C LYS A 33 -1.24 -26.50 -9.54
N LEU A 34 -2.20 -27.20 -8.93
CA LEU A 34 -2.01 -27.86 -7.64
C LEU A 34 -0.90 -28.91 -7.67
N ALA A 35 -0.86 -29.75 -8.71
CA ALA A 35 0.15 -30.79 -8.85
C ALA A 35 1.58 -30.26 -9.07
N GLN A 36 1.72 -29.04 -9.59
CA GLN A 36 3.02 -28.40 -9.87
C GLN A 36 3.48 -27.46 -8.76
N ALA A 37 2.58 -27.06 -7.86
CA ALA A 37 2.88 -26.07 -6.84
C ALA A 37 3.81 -26.63 -5.76
N GLN A 38 4.84 -25.85 -5.41
CA GLN A 38 5.70 -26.08 -4.27
C GLN A 38 5.31 -25.11 -3.16
N ILE A 39 4.51 -25.58 -2.21
CA ILE A 39 3.98 -24.75 -1.11
C ILE A 39 4.53 -25.20 0.24
N LYS A 40 4.42 -24.32 1.23
CA LYS A 40 4.74 -24.59 2.63
C LYS A 40 4.04 -25.87 3.10
N ASP A 41 4.75 -26.70 3.86
CA ASP A 41 4.19 -27.89 4.51
C ASP A 41 3.39 -27.50 5.77
N ASP A 42 2.29 -26.78 5.54
CA ASP A 42 1.31 -26.37 6.54
C ASP A 42 -0.10 -26.76 6.05
N PRO A 43 -0.88 -27.57 6.80
CA PRO A 43 -2.18 -28.07 6.35
C PRO A 43 -3.20 -26.97 6.04
N ILE A 44 -3.20 -25.88 6.81
CA ILE A 44 -4.15 -24.78 6.66
C ILE A 44 -3.80 -23.95 5.42
N SER A 45 -2.53 -23.63 5.24
CA SER A 45 -2.00 -22.96 4.04
C SER A 45 -2.24 -23.81 2.79
N SER A 46 -2.03 -25.12 2.87
CA SER A 46 -2.32 -26.05 1.77
C SER A 46 -3.80 -26.06 1.39
N ALA A 47 -4.68 -26.09 2.39
CA ALA A 47 -6.12 -26.03 2.17
C ALA A 47 -6.54 -24.68 1.57
N ALA A 48 -6.01 -23.56 2.07
CA ALA A 48 -6.30 -22.24 1.52
C ALA A 48 -5.80 -22.07 0.09
N PHE A 49 -4.57 -22.49 -0.20
CA PHE A 49 -4.01 -22.49 -1.55
C PHE A 49 -4.89 -23.29 -2.51
N LYS A 50 -5.38 -24.45 -2.06
CA LYS A 50 -6.32 -25.28 -2.81
C LYS A 50 -7.60 -24.52 -3.15
N VAL A 51 -8.26 -23.91 -2.15
CA VAL A 51 -9.49 -23.13 -2.37
C VAL A 51 -9.27 -22.00 -3.37
N LEU A 52 -8.19 -21.21 -3.20
CA LEU A 52 -7.89 -20.07 -4.08
C LEU A 52 -7.59 -20.51 -5.52
N THR A 53 -6.96 -21.67 -5.69
CA THR A 53 -6.61 -22.21 -7.01
C THR A 53 -7.81 -22.83 -7.71
N GLU A 54 -8.61 -23.64 -7.00
CA GLU A 54 -9.79 -24.31 -7.57
C GLU A 54 -10.91 -23.34 -7.93
N ASN A 55 -11.09 -22.27 -7.16
CA ASN A 55 -12.09 -21.23 -7.46
C ASN A 55 -11.63 -20.23 -8.53
N GLY A 56 -10.43 -20.40 -9.09
CA GLY A 56 -9.95 -19.60 -10.23
C GLY A 56 -9.65 -18.14 -9.91
N CYS A 57 -9.39 -17.79 -8.65
CA CYS A 57 -9.10 -16.40 -8.25
C CYS A 57 -7.96 -15.80 -9.08
N GLY A 58 -6.95 -16.60 -9.43
CA GLY A 58 -5.83 -16.16 -10.24
C GLY A 58 -6.21 -15.73 -11.67
N TYR A 59 -7.32 -16.22 -12.25
CA TYR A 59 -7.62 -15.96 -13.68
C TYR A 59 -7.83 -14.49 -14.01
N CYS A 60 -8.46 -13.73 -13.11
CA CYS A 60 -8.73 -12.30 -13.31
C CYS A 60 -7.79 -11.39 -12.49
N HIS A 61 -7.03 -11.97 -11.55
CA HIS A 61 -6.22 -11.21 -10.60
C HIS A 61 -4.72 -11.48 -10.72
N THR A 62 -4.25 -12.12 -11.78
CA THR A 62 -2.81 -12.28 -12.06
C THR A 62 -2.47 -11.79 -13.45
N GLU A 63 -1.27 -11.21 -13.64
CA GLU A 63 -0.86 -10.66 -14.94
C GLU A 63 -0.72 -11.74 -16.02
N ASN A 64 -0.27 -12.93 -15.64
CA ASN A 64 0.17 -13.98 -16.55
C ASN A 64 -0.58 -15.31 -16.37
N SER A 65 -1.87 -15.26 -15.98
CA SER A 65 -2.63 -16.51 -15.83
C SER A 65 -2.71 -17.28 -17.15
N GLU A 66 -2.41 -18.58 -17.10
CA GLU A 66 -2.75 -19.50 -18.19
C GLU A 66 -4.25 -19.42 -18.43
N MET A 67 -4.64 -18.88 -19.57
CA MET A 67 -6.05 -18.69 -19.91
C MET A 67 -6.62 -19.97 -20.52
N PRO A 68 -7.87 -20.32 -20.19
CA PRO A 68 -8.53 -21.47 -20.77
C PRO A 68 -8.74 -21.27 -22.28
N PHE A 69 -8.88 -22.36 -23.03
CA PHE A 69 -8.84 -22.35 -24.50
C PHE A 69 -9.86 -21.39 -25.15
N TYR A 70 -11.03 -21.22 -24.52
CA TYR A 70 -12.13 -20.38 -25.01
C TYR A 70 -11.86 -18.88 -24.86
N ALA A 71 -10.84 -18.48 -24.10
CA ALA A 71 -10.44 -17.08 -23.94
C ALA A 71 -10.01 -16.43 -25.27
N ASN A 72 -9.75 -17.24 -26.30
CA ASN A 72 -9.40 -16.76 -27.64
C ASN A 72 -10.61 -16.56 -28.57
N PHE A 73 -11.83 -16.93 -28.15
CA PHE A 73 -13.03 -16.72 -28.97
C PHE A 73 -13.46 -15.25 -28.96
N PRO A 74 -13.91 -14.65 -30.08
CA PRO A 74 -14.05 -13.19 -30.21
C PRO A 74 -14.84 -12.49 -29.09
N ILE A 75 -15.98 -13.06 -28.68
CA ILE A 75 -16.84 -12.48 -27.62
C ILE A 75 -16.25 -12.77 -26.24
N ALA A 76 -15.85 -14.02 -25.97
CA ALA A 76 -15.27 -14.43 -24.69
C ALA A 76 -13.98 -13.65 -24.40
N LYS A 77 -13.13 -13.44 -25.42
CA LYS A 77 -11.90 -12.67 -25.32
C LYS A 77 -12.13 -11.26 -24.80
N GLN A 78 -13.09 -10.54 -25.37
CA GLN A 78 -13.37 -9.15 -24.95
C GLN A 78 -13.90 -9.08 -23.52
N ILE A 79 -14.79 -10.00 -23.16
CA ILE A 79 -15.35 -10.08 -21.80
C ILE A 79 -14.23 -10.39 -20.79
N MET A 80 -13.45 -11.44 -21.05
CA MET A 80 -12.37 -11.85 -20.15
C MET A 80 -11.27 -10.79 -20.05
N GLN A 81 -10.93 -10.10 -21.14
CA GLN A 81 -9.98 -8.98 -21.10
C GLN A 81 -10.48 -7.86 -20.18
N LYS A 82 -11.77 -7.53 -20.25
CA LYS A 82 -12.38 -6.53 -19.36
C LYS A 82 -12.41 -7.00 -17.91
N ASP A 83 -12.73 -8.27 -17.67
CA ASP A 83 -12.76 -8.85 -16.32
C ASP A 83 -11.36 -8.90 -15.69
N VAL A 84 -10.33 -9.25 -16.48
CA VAL A 84 -8.91 -9.22 -16.05
C VAL A 84 -8.47 -7.79 -15.78
N GLU A 85 -8.77 -6.84 -16.66
CA GLU A 85 -8.44 -5.43 -16.45
C GLU A 85 -9.10 -4.89 -15.16
N SER A 86 -10.38 -5.19 -14.97
CA SER A 86 -11.13 -4.82 -13.76
C SER A 86 -10.59 -5.52 -12.51
N GLY A 87 -10.29 -6.81 -12.59
CA GLY A 87 -9.76 -7.62 -11.49
C GLY A 87 -8.40 -7.11 -11.02
N LEU A 88 -7.46 -6.92 -11.95
CA LEU A 88 -6.15 -6.35 -11.68
C LEU A 88 -6.23 -4.95 -11.10
N ARG A 89 -7.17 -4.10 -11.55
CA ARG A 89 -7.41 -2.77 -10.95
C ARG A 89 -7.74 -2.84 -9.46
N HIS A 90 -8.50 -3.84 -9.02
CA HIS A 90 -8.92 -3.98 -7.61
C HIS A 90 -7.89 -4.73 -6.74
N PHE A 91 -7.28 -5.79 -7.28
CA PHE A 91 -6.35 -6.61 -6.53
C PHE A 91 -5.42 -7.43 -7.44
N GLN A 92 -4.12 -7.31 -7.20
CA GLN A 92 -3.11 -8.18 -7.78
C GLN A 92 -2.84 -9.34 -6.81
N PHE A 93 -3.08 -10.55 -7.28
CA PHE A 93 -3.08 -11.77 -6.47
C PHE A 93 -1.76 -12.56 -6.57
N ASP A 94 -0.84 -12.13 -7.43
CA ASP A 94 0.46 -12.77 -7.65
C ASP A 94 1.22 -12.92 -6.33
N ASP A 95 1.28 -11.86 -5.51
CA ASP A 95 1.96 -11.88 -4.21
C ASP A 95 1.30 -12.83 -3.21
N VAL A 96 -0.02 -12.99 -3.27
CA VAL A 96 -0.75 -13.96 -2.43
C VAL A 96 -0.35 -15.38 -2.83
N LEU A 97 -0.34 -15.70 -4.12
CA LEU A 97 0.06 -17.04 -4.58
C LEU A 97 1.51 -17.33 -4.24
N ASN A 98 2.41 -16.34 -4.41
CA ASN A 98 3.82 -16.47 -4.07
C ASN A 98 4.04 -16.63 -2.55
N SER A 99 3.17 -16.07 -1.71
CA SER A 99 3.26 -16.19 -0.24
C SER A 99 3.09 -17.61 0.29
N PHE A 100 2.49 -18.51 -0.51
CA PHE A 100 2.37 -19.92 -0.14
C PHE A 100 3.67 -20.70 -0.31
N GLN A 101 4.69 -20.14 -0.99
CA GLN A 101 6.01 -20.73 -1.10
C GLN A 101 6.81 -20.57 0.20
N VAL A 102 7.76 -21.47 0.45
CA VAL A 102 8.59 -21.44 1.66
C VAL A 102 9.40 -20.15 1.73
N GLY A 103 9.38 -19.48 2.89
CA GLY A 103 10.14 -18.25 3.15
C GLY A 103 9.41 -16.95 2.81
N ASN A 104 8.27 -17.02 2.11
CA ASN A 104 7.49 -15.83 1.76
C ASN A 104 6.37 -15.60 2.78
N GLU A 105 5.95 -14.35 2.96
CA GLU A 105 4.82 -13.98 3.81
C GLU A 105 3.79 -13.19 3.03
N VAL A 106 2.50 -13.37 3.36
CA VAL A 106 1.41 -12.57 2.76
C VAL A 106 1.28 -11.23 3.48
N SER A 107 1.06 -10.14 2.75
CA SER A 107 0.90 -8.82 3.38
C SER A 107 -0.42 -8.67 4.15
N ASP A 108 -0.45 -7.77 5.14
CA ASP A 108 -1.68 -7.46 5.88
C ASP A 108 -2.76 -6.88 4.97
N VAL A 109 -2.36 -6.10 3.95
CA VAL A 109 -3.27 -5.57 2.93
C VAL A 109 -3.93 -6.70 2.15
N ALA A 110 -3.17 -7.69 1.70
CA ALA A 110 -3.73 -8.83 0.97
C ALA A 110 -4.70 -9.65 1.83
N LEU A 111 -4.33 -9.92 3.10
CA LEU A 111 -5.21 -10.58 4.06
C LEU A 111 -6.50 -9.77 4.30
N ALA A 112 -6.38 -8.45 4.44
CA ALA A 112 -7.51 -7.55 4.64
C ALA A 112 -8.46 -7.53 3.43
N LYS A 113 -7.92 -7.50 2.19
CA LYS A 113 -8.71 -7.58 0.95
C LYS A 113 -9.47 -8.90 0.85
N ILE A 114 -8.79 -10.03 1.09
CA ILE A 114 -9.44 -11.36 1.06
C ILE A 114 -10.51 -11.46 2.15
N SER A 115 -10.22 -11.01 3.37
CA SER A 115 -11.20 -10.95 4.46
C SER A 115 -12.42 -10.09 4.10
N GLY A 116 -12.19 -8.93 3.47
CA GLY A 116 -13.23 -8.02 3.01
C GLY A 116 -14.20 -8.67 2.04
N VAL A 117 -13.69 -9.33 0.99
CA VAL A 117 -14.55 -10.01 -0.01
C VAL A 117 -15.27 -11.23 0.55
N LEU A 118 -14.69 -11.90 1.55
CA LEU A 118 -15.34 -13.00 2.26
C LEU A 118 -16.49 -12.51 3.16
N ASN A 119 -16.39 -11.29 3.70
CA ASN A 119 -17.39 -10.69 4.58
C ASN A 119 -18.59 -10.13 3.83
N ASP A 120 -18.36 -9.45 2.71
CA ASP A 120 -19.43 -8.83 1.92
C ASP A 120 -19.94 -9.72 0.77
N GLU A 121 -19.31 -10.87 0.56
CA GLU A 121 -19.63 -11.83 -0.50
C GLU A 121 -19.59 -11.21 -1.91
N SER A 122 -18.75 -10.19 -2.10
CA SER A 122 -18.61 -9.49 -3.37
C SER A 122 -17.91 -10.33 -4.45
N MET A 123 -17.22 -11.40 -4.05
CA MET A 123 -16.48 -12.29 -4.95
C MET A 123 -16.88 -13.77 -4.78
N PRO A 124 -16.95 -14.53 -5.90
CA PRO A 124 -16.84 -14.04 -7.28
C PRO A 124 -18.09 -13.29 -7.76
N PRO A 125 -18.00 -12.42 -8.79
CA PRO A 125 -19.15 -11.69 -9.31
C PRO A 125 -20.20 -12.64 -9.90
N LYS A 126 -21.49 -12.31 -9.73
CA LYS A 126 -22.60 -13.12 -10.28
C LYS A 126 -22.51 -13.37 -11.79
N ALA A 127 -21.98 -12.40 -12.54
CA ALA A 127 -21.77 -12.54 -13.98
C ALA A 127 -20.75 -13.66 -14.29
N TYR A 128 -19.65 -13.72 -13.54
CA TYR A 128 -18.66 -14.80 -13.64
C TYR A 128 -19.28 -16.15 -13.27
N LEU A 129 -20.04 -16.21 -12.17
CA LEU A 129 -20.75 -17.43 -11.74
C LEU A 129 -21.83 -17.90 -12.73
N SER A 130 -22.17 -17.15 -13.77
CA SER A 130 -23.05 -17.66 -14.83
C SER A 130 -22.36 -18.69 -15.72
N MET A 131 -21.03 -18.67 -15.84
CA MET A 131 -20.25 -19.60 -16.65
C MET A 131 -19.37 -20.53 -15.80
N HIS A 132 -19.08 -20.14 -14.56
CA HIS A 132 -18.12 -20.82 -13.67
C HIS A 132 -18.80 -21.26 -12.38
N TRP A 133 -19.66 -22.28 -12.47
CA TRP A 133 -20.52 -22.67 -11.35
C TRP A 133 -19.77 -23.23 -10.16
N ARG A 134 -18.63 -23.90 -10.41
CA ARG A 134 -17.76 -24.43 -9.35
C ARG A 134 -16.98 -23.40 -8.57
N SER A 135 -16.85 -22.18 -9.10
CA SER A 135 -16.10 -21.10 -8.42
C SER A 135 -16.91 -20.41 -7.31
N SER A 136 -18.14 -20.84 -7.05
CA SER A 136 -18.92 -20.33 -5.93
C SER A 136 -18.35 -20.84 -4.61
N LEU A 137 -17.78 -19.95 -3.81
CA LEU A 137 -17.23 -20.28 -2.50
C LEU A 137 -18.31 -20.83 -1.55
N SER A 138 -18.18 -22.11 -1.20
CA SER A 138 -18.99 -22.78 -0.19
C SER A 138 -18.70 -22.25 1.23
N ASN A 139 -19.58 -22.55 2.19
CA ASN A 139 -19.37 -22.17 3.58
C ASN A 139 -18.10 -22.81 4.19
N GLU A 140 -17.75 -24.01 3.76
CA GLU A 140 -16.54 -24.72 4.20
C GLU A 140 -15.26 -24.07 3.64
N GLU A 141 -15.28 -23.66 2.37
CA GLU A 141 -14.17 -22.94 1.73
C GLU A 141 -13.99 -21.55 2.37
N LYS A 142 -15.08 -20.82 2.59
CA LYS A 142 -15.04 -19.55 3.34
C LYS A 142 -14.44 -19.75 4.74
N HIS A 143 -14.82 -20.83 5.43
CA HIS A 143 -14.27 -21.14 6.75
C HIS A 143 -12.76 -21.44 6.67
N THR A 144 -12.33 -22.22 5.68
CA THR A 144 -10.92 -22.54 5.42
C THR A 144 -10.09 -21.28 5.22
N LEU A 145 -10.53 -20.38 4.35
CA LEU A 145 -9.82 -19.12 4.08
C LEU A 145 -9.76 -18.22 5.32
N ARG A 146 -10.84 -18.14 6.11
CA ARG A 146 -10.86 -17.39 7.37
C ARG A 146 -9.90 -17.96 8.41
N ALA A 147 -9.80 -19.30 8.49
CA ALA A 147 -8.87 -19.96 9.39
C ALA A 147 -7.41 -19.66 9.00
N TRP A 148 -7.10 -19.72 7.70
CA TRP A 148 -5.79 -19.35 7.17
C TRP A 148 -5.43 -17.89 7.45
N ILE A 149 -6.34 -16.95 7.16
CA ILE A 149 -6.13 -15.52 7.45
C ILE A 149 -5.80 -15.32 8.95
N LYS A 150 -6.58 -15.95 9.84
CA LYS A 150 -6.32 -15.86 11.29
C LYS A 150 -4.98 -16.45 11.70
N GLN A 151 -4.53 -17.53 11.06
CA GLN A 151 -3.22 -18.11 11.34
C GLN A 151 -2.08 -17.17 10.90
N GLU A 152 -2.17 -16.61 9.69
CA GLU A 152 -1.21 -15.63 9.18
C GLU A 152 -1.14 -14.39 10.06
N GLN A 153 -2.29 -13.83 10.44
CA GLN A 153 -2.36 -12.69 11.36
C GLN A 153 -1.79 -13.03 12.74
N LYS A 154 -2.10 -14.22 13.28
CA LYS A 154 -1.57 -14.65 14.58
C LYS A 154 -0.04 -14.73 14.59
N ASN A 155 0.56 -15.15 13.49
CA ASN A 155 2.01 -15.28 13.34
C ASN A 155 2.70 -13.92 13.26
N LYS A 156 2.05 -12.91 12.66
CA LYS A 156 2.62 -11.57 12.43
C LYS A 156 2.33 -10.57 13.54
N HIS A 157 1.10 -10.57 14.03
CA HIS A 157 0.62 -9.57 14.96
C HIS A 157 1.02 -9.95 16.37
N SER A 158 2.02 -9.31 16.97
CA SER A 158 2.48 -9.62 18.33
C SER A 158 2.07 -8.59 19.38
N LEU A 159 1.74 -7.36 18.97
CA LEU A 159 1.60 -6.21 19.85
C LEU A 159 0.16 -5.94 20.32
N ALA A 160 -0.84 -6.23 19.48
CA ALA A 160 -2.24 -6.01 19.82
C ALA A 160 -2.73 -6.97 20.93
N SER A 161 -3.74 -6.52 21.68
CA SER A 161 -4.44 -7.34 22.66
C SER A 161 -5.15 -8.52 22.00
N SER A 162 -5.65 -9.47 22.80
CA SER A 162 -6.42 -10.61 22.27
C SER A 162 -7.68 -10.19 21.50
N GLU A 163 -8.27 -9.04 21.86
CA GLU A 163 -9.46 -8.51 21.20
C GLU A 163 -9.16 -8.01 19.78
N TYR A 164 -8.03 -7.33 19.60
CA TYR A 164 -7.64 -6.71 18.32
C TYR A 164 -6.58 -7.50 17.55
N LYS A 165 -6.25 -8.71 18.00
CA LYS A 165 -5.23 -9.59 17.41
C LYS A 165 -5.42 -9.84 15.92
N TYR A 166 -6.67 -9.91 15.47
CA TYR A 166 -7.05 -10.24 14.09
C TYR A 166 -7.49 -9.02 13.26
N GLU A 167 -7.33 -7.81 13.80
CA GLU A 167 -7.60 -6.59 13.06
C GLU A 167 -6.54 -6.38 11.97
N ALA A 168 -6.95 -5.81 10.84
CA ALA A 168 -6.05 -5.51 9.73
C ALA A 168 -5.02 -4.43 10.08
N VAL A 169 -5.29 -3.61 11.09
CA VAL A 169 -4.43 -2.51 11.56
C VAL A 169 -3.80 -2.91 12.89
N GLN A 170 -2.52 -2.58 13.06
CA GLN A 170 -1.73 -3.04 14.20
C GLN A 170 -0.95 -1.90 14.86
N PRO A 171 -0.63 -1.98 16.17
CA PRO A 171 0.22 -0.99 16.81
C PRO A 171 1.60 -0.87 16.15
N ILE A 172 2.17 0.34 16.12
CA ILE A 172 3.58 0.50 15.73
C ILE A 172 4.50 -0.15 16.77
N ASN A 173 5.49 -0.90 16.28
CA ASN A 173 6.56 -1.41 17.12
C ASN A 173 7.48 -0.26 17.56
N ALA A 174 7.63 -0.07 18.87
CA ALA A 174 8.50 0.96 19.44
C ALA A 174 9.98 0.63 19.35
N HIS A 175 10.34 -0.60 18.97
CA HIS A 175 11.72 -1.05 18.87
C HIS A 175 12.14 -1.18 17.40
N VAL A 176 13.25 -0.52 17.06
CA VAL A 176 13.93 -0.65 15.77
C VAL A 176 15.38 -0.98 16.04
N THR A 177 15.90 -1.99 15.35
CA THR A 177 17.32 -2.34 15.42
C THR A 177 18.10 -1.45 14.45
N VAL A 178 19.06 -0.68 14.99
CA VAL A 178 19.89 0.26 14.23
C VAL A 178 21.33 0.30 14.75
N ASP A 179 22.26 0.77 13.92
CA ASP A 179 23.60 1.19 14.32
C ASP A 179 23.59 2.64 14.82
N GLU A 180 23.69 2.82 16.13
CA GLU A 180 23.65 4.13 16.79
C GLU A 180 24.70 5.13 16.28
N GLN A 181 25.87 4.66 15.81
CA GLN A 181 26.89 5.58 15.27
C GLN A 181 26.47 6.12 13.91
N LYS A 182 25.87 5.26 13.06
CA LYS A 182 25.30 5.66 11.78
C LYS A 182 24.08 6.55 11.97
N VAL A 183 23.21 6.27 12.95
CA VAL A 183 22.06 7.13 13.29
C VAL A 183 22.52 8.54 13.63
N ALA A 184 23.53 8.69 14.49
CA ALA A 184 24.04 10.01 14.87
C ALA A 184 24.62 10.78 13.66
N LEU A 185 25.36 10.09 12.79
CA LEU A 185 25.87 10.68 11.55
C LEU A 185 24.73 11.02 10.57
N GLY A 186 23.74 10.15 10.43
CA GLY A 186 22.57 10.34 9.59
C GLY A 186 21.73 11.54 10.01
N ASP A 187 21.50 11.72 11.31
CA ASP A 187 20.81 12.90 11.87
C ASP A 187 21.55 14.19 11.52
N ALA A 188 22.88 14.18 11.64
CA ALA A 188 23.71 15.32 11.26
C ALA A 188 23.57 15.64 9.75
N LEU A 189 23.66 14.62 8.89
CA LEU A 189 23.53 14.77 7.43
C LEU A 189 22.13 15.18 6.99
N TYR A 190 21.09 14.65 7.63
CA TYR A 190 19.68 14.99 7.37
C TYR A 190 19.40 16.50 7.52
N HIS A 191 20.12 17.15 8.45
CA HIS A 191 20.04 18.58 8.72
C HIS A 191 21.13 19.39 8.01
N ASP A 192 22.06 18.75 7.29
CA ASP A 192 23.21 19.40 6.67
C ASP A 192 22.88 19.97 5.29
N LYS A 193 22.87 21.29 5.19
CA LYS A 193 22.59 21.98 3.93
C LYS A 193 23.68 21.78 2.88
N ARG A 194 24.89 21.37 3.26
CA ARG A 194 26.01 21.17 2.31
C ARG A 194 25.72 20.09 1.28
N LEU A 195 24.71 19.25 1.52
CA LEU A 195 24.18 18.28 0.56
C LEU A 195 23.51 18.95 -0.66
N SER A 196 23.03 20.20 -0.55
CA SER A 196 22.51 20.96 -1.70
C SER A 196 23.61 21.70 -2.46
N GLY A 197 23.40 21.94 -3.75
CA GLY A 197 24.39 22.54 -4.64
C GLY A 197 24.91 23.89 -4.13
N ASP A 198 24.03 24.71 -3.56
CA ASP A 198 24.28 26.07 -3.07
C ASP A 198 24.34 26.20 -1.54
N ASN A 199 24.28 25.08 -0.81
CA ASN A 199 24.25 25.03 0.66
C ASN A 199 23.03 25.70 1.34
N THR A 200 21.87 25.74 0.68
CA THR A 200 20.65 26.36 1.22
C THR A 200 19.56 25.38 1.69
N VAL A 201 19.53 24.16 1.14
CA VAL A 201 18.46 23.16 1.36
C VAL A 201 19.03 21.91 2.03
N ALA A 202 18.32 21.36 3.01
CA ALA A 202 18.60 20.05 3.63
C ALA A 202 17.36 19.15 3.54
N CYS A 203 17.46 17.88 3.90
CA CYS A 203 16.30 16.98 3.99
C CYS A 203 15.23 17.59 4.94
N SER A 204 15.69 18.12 6.07
CA SER A 204 14.85 18.81 7.06
C SER A 204 14.16 20.08 6.57
N SER A 205 14.55 20.63 5.40
CA SER A 205 13.86 21.79 4.80
C SER A 205 12.49 21.42 4.24
N CYS A 206 12.37 20.22 3.65
CA CYS A 206 11.10 19.71 3.11
C CYS A 206 10.42 18.73 4.07
N HIS A 207 11.19 18.07 4.93
CA HIS A 207 10.72 17.04 5.85
C HIS A 207 11.04 17.41 7.30
N SER A 208 10.53 18.55 7.76
CA SER A 208 10.81 19.04 9.10
C SER A 208 10.19 18.13 10.17
N LEU A 209 11.03 17.66 11.10
CA LEU A 209 10.59 16.75 12.18
C LEU A 209 9.65 17.44 13.18
N SER A 210 9.67 18.78 13.26
CA SER A 210 8.78 19.57 14.12
C SER A 210 7.42 19.89 13.49
N THR A 211 7.17 19.46 12.25
CA THR A 211 5.92 19.69 11.53
C THR A 211 5.33 18.40 10.97
N GLY A 212 5.54 17.28 11.68
CA GLY A 212 5.05 15.97 11.27
C GLY A 212 5.82 15.34 10.11
N GLY A 213 7.07 15.76 9.87
CA GLY A 213 7.94 15.18 8.84
C GLY A 213 7.67 15.68 7.42
N VAL A 214 6.97 16.82 7.28
CA VAL A 214 6.61 17.46 6.00
C VAL A 214 6.79 18.98 6.08
N ASP A 215 6.69 19.67 4.95
CA ASP A 215 6.80 21.14 4.83
C ASP A 215 5.45 21.86 4.90
N ARG A 216 4.33 21.11 4.89
CA ARG A 216 2.95 21.62 4.86
C ARG A 216 2.64 22.52 3.67
N LEU A 217 3.30 22.27 2.53
CA LEU A 217 3.04 22.95 1.26
C LEU A 217 2.28 22.01 0.30
N THR A 218 1.54 22.58 -0.65
CA THR A 218 0.96 21.80 -1.76
C THR A 218 2.07 21.07 -2.51
N THR A 219 3.14 21.77 -2.86
CA THR A 219 4.39 21.18 -3.37
C THR A 219 5.60 21.90 -2.79
N SER A 220 6.68 21.14 -2.61
CA SER A 220 7.89 21.61 -1.93
C SER A 220 8.63 22.70 -2.68
N THR A 221 9.36 23.51 -1.91
CA THR A 221 10.26 24.54 -2.44
C THR A 221 11.70 24.05 -2.32
N GLY A 222 12.36 23.82 -3.44
CA GLY A 222 13.77 23.45 -3.48
C GLY A 222 14.70 24.63 -3.74
N ILE A 223 15.90 24.30 -4.22
CA ILE A 223 16.99 25.21 -4.55
C ILE A 223 16.52 26.32 -5.52
N ASN A 224 17.03 27.54 -5.32
CA ASN A 224 16.64 28.74 -6.07
C ASN A 224 15.13 29.08 -6.03
N GLY A 225 14.37 28.55 -5.07
CA GLY A 225 12.93 28.76 -4.98
C GLY A 225 12.12 27.91 -5.97
N SER A 226 12.73 26.88 -6.55
CA SER A 226 12.07 25.96 -7.49
C SER A 226 10.90 25.24 -6.83
N LYS A 227 9.82 25.01 -7.57
CA LYS A 227 8.65 24.28 -7.09
C LYS A 227 8.65 22.85 -7.61
N GLY A 228 8.56 21.90 -6.70
CA GLY A 228 8.35 20.49 -7.01
C GLY A 228 6.98 20.26 -7.66
N PRO A 229 6.79 19.12 -8.36
CA PRO A 229 5.53 18.79 -9.01
C PRO A 229 4.55 18.02 -8.09
N ILE A 230 4.97 17.68 -6.87
CA ILE A 230 4.26 16.73 -6.00
C ILE A 230 4.42 17.13 -4.53
N ASN A 231 3.45 16.77 -3.69
CA ASN A 231 3.47 16.96 -2.25
C ASN A 231 4.53 16.06 -1.59
N ALA A 232 5.28 16.61 -0.63
CA ALA A 232 6.29 15.85 0.12
C ALA A 232 5.62 14.96 1.18
N PRO A 233 5.74 13.62 1.08
CA PRO A 233 5.20 12.72 2.09
C PRO A 233 6.02 12.80 3.39
N THR A 234 5.44 12.35 4.50
CA THR A 234 6.17 12.33 5.78
C THR A 234 7.32 11.31 5.78
N VAL A 235 8.43 11.67 6.44
CA VAL A 235 9.51 10.74 6.79
C VAL A 235 9.16 9.84 7.98
N PHE A 236 8.17 10.21 8.80
CA PHE A 236 7.80 9.38 9.95
C PHE A 236 7.15 8.07 9.48
N ASN A 237 7.65 6.95 10.02
CA ASN A 237 7.26 5.59 9.68
C ASN A 237 7.51 5.18 8.21
N SER A 238 8.33 5.94 7.47
CA SER A 238 8.66 5.62 6.07
C SER A 238 9.42 4.30 5.91
N SER A 239 10.09 3.84 6.97
CA SER A 239 10.76 2.54 7.06
C SER A 239 9.81 1.33 6.94
N TYR A 240 8.51 1.53 7.12
CA TYR A 240 7.49 0.48 6.91
C TYR A 240 7.01 0.40 5.46
N ASN A 241 7.41 1.32 4.59
CA ASN A 241 7.01 1.28 3.17
C ASN A 241 7.77 0.17 2.43
N ILE A 242 7.09 -0.53 1.51
CA ILE A 242 7.72 -1.52 0.62
C ILE A 242 8.61 -0.88 -0.47
N HIS A 243 8.39 0.40 -0.75
CA HIS A 243 9.12 1.24 -1.70
C HIS A 243 8.98 2.70 -1.25
N GLN A 244 9.87 3.59 -1.69
CA GLN A 244 9.80 5.01 -1.36
C GLN A 244 9.33 5.86 -2.54
N PHE A 245 8.93 7.12 -2.26
CA PHE A 245 8.17 8.01 -3.13
C PHE A 245 6.73 7.55 -3.44
N TRP A 246 5.90 8.45 -3.95
CA TRP A 246 4.52 8.19 -4.34
C TRP A 246 4.37 7.13 -5.44
N ASP A 247 5.30 7.09 -6.38
CA ASP A 247 5.35 6.12 -7.50
C ASP A 247 6.19 4.88 -7.17
N GLY A 248 6.82 4.82 -5.98
CA GLY A 248 7.61 3.68 -5.55
C GLY A 248 8.94 3.50 -6.29
N ARG A 249 9.48 4.54 -6.94
CA ARG A 249 10.65 4.40 -7.82
C ARG A 249 11.96 4.03 -7.11
N ALA A 250 12.03 4.17 -5.78
CA ALA A 250 13.16 3.73 -4.96
C ALA A 250 12.76 2.51 -4.14
N ASN A 251 13.63 1.51 -4.04
CA ASN A 251 13.37 0.26 -3.33
C ASN A 251 13.38 0.42 -1.81
N ASP A 252 14.23 1.31 -1.30
CA ASP A 252 14.38 1.54 0.14
C ASP A 252 14.75 3.01 0.44
N LEU A 253 15.00 3.30 1.73
CA LEU A 253 15.39 4.63 2.21
C LEU A 253 16.76 5.07 1.70
N GLN A 254 17.71 4.14 1.55
CA GLN A 254 19.07 4.47 1.09
C GLN A 254 19.05 4.89 -0.37
N GLU A 255 18.34 4.15 -1.22
CA GLU A 255 18.14 4.52 -2.62
C GLU A 255 17.37 5.85 -2.74
N GLN A 256 16.35 6.04 -1.90
CA GLN A 256 15.58 7.29 -1.86
C GLN A 256 16.46 8.49 -1.50
N ALA A 257 17.29 8.38 -0.47
CA ALA A 257 18.17 9.46 -0.01
C ALA A 257 19.18 9.90 -1.08
N GLY A 258 19.46 9.05 -2.09
CA GLY A 258 20.30 9.41 -3.22
C GLY A 258 19.63 10.30 -4.28
N GLY A 259 18.30 10.36 -4.31
CA GLY A 259 17.53 11.13 -5.28
C GLY A 259 17.59 12.64 -5.06
N PRO A 260 17.11 13.17 -3.91
CA PRO A 260 16.98 14.60 -3.67
C PRO A 260 18.27 15.42 -3.83
N PRO A 261 19.45 14.95 -3.36
CA PRO A 261 20.72 15.64 -3.58
C PRO A 261 20.99 15.96 -5.04
N MET A 262 20.69 15.03 -5.96
CA MET A 262 20.96 15.14 -7.39
C MET A 262 19.82 15.78 -8.19
N ASN A 263 18.65 15.99 -7.59
CA ASN A 263 17.49 16.50 -8.28
C ASN A 263 17.57 18.04 -8.43
N PRO A 264 17.56 18.59 -9.66
CA PRO A 264 17.81 20.01 -9.92
C PRO A 264 16.75 20.97 -9.36
N ILE A 265 15.56 20.46 -9.03
CA ILE A 265 14.48 21.28 -8.44
C ILE A 265 14.30 21.03 -6.94
N GLU A 266 15.09 20.14 -6.34
CA GLU A 266 15.12 19.86 -4.89
C GLU A 266 16.42 20.42 -4.29
N MET A 267 17.50 19.64 -4.25
CA MET A 267 18.78 20.08 -3.66
C MET A 267 19.83 20.46 -4.70
N GLY A 268 19.72 19.97 -5.95
CA GLY A 268 20.44 20.46 -7.11
C GLY A 268 21.98 20.46 -7.03
N SER A 269 22.58 19.49 -6.33
CA SER A 269 24.02 19.25 -6.44
C SER A 269 24.35 18.66 -7.81
N ALA A 270 25.44 19.12 -8.41
CA ALA A 270 25.89 18.71 -9.73
C ALA A 270 26.47 17.29 -9.75
N SER A 271 27.03 16.84 -8.62
CA SER A 271 27.54 15.48 -8.44
C SER A 271 27.80 15.15 -6.97
N TRP A 272 28.05 13.88 -6.66
CA TRP A 272 28.50 13.45 -5.34
C TRP A 272 29.89 13.98 -4.98
N GLU A 273 30.78 14.19 -5.96
CA GLU A 273 32.09 14.81 -5.74
C GLU A 273 31.96 16.25 -5.22
N GLN A 274 30.92 16.97 -5.67
CA GLN A 274 30.64 18.31 -5.13
C GLN A 274 30.27 18.23 -3.64
N ILE A 275 29.43 17.28 -3.26
CA ILE A 275 28.97 17.10 -1.88
C ILE A 275 30.13 16.64 -0.99
N THR A 276 30.78 15.55 -1.36
CA THR A 276 31.91 14.97 -0.61
C THR A 276 33.06 15.98 -0.50
N GLY A 277 33.35 16.75 -1.55
CA GLY A 277 34.35 17.82 -1.50
C GLY A 277 34.04 18.94 -0.50
N LYS A 278 32.76 19.22 -0.21
CA LYS A 278 32.36 20.16 0.86
C LYS A 278 32.53 19.55 2.25
N LEU A 279 32.16 18.28 2.40
CA LEU A 279 32.21 17.57 3.68
C LEU A 279 33.64 17.20 4.09
N GLU A 280 34.53 16.93 3.14
CA GLU A 280 35.96 16.64 3.38
C GLU A 280 36.74 17.82 3.97
N LEU A 281 36.22 19.04 3.84
CA LEU A 281 36.79 20.25 4.47
C LEU A 281 36.44 20.38 5.95
N ASP A 282 35.53 19.54 6.45
CA ASP A 282 35.10 19.48 7.84
C ASP A 282 35.83 18.32 8.54
N GLU A 283 36.86 18.66 9.31
CA GLU A 283 37.70 17.68 10.00
C GLU A 283 36.91 16.81 10.99
N GLU A 284 35.84 17.35 11.59
CA GLU A 284 34.98 16.58 12.49
C GLU A 284 34.10 15.59 11.72
N MET A 285 33.49 16.03 10.61
CA MET A 285 32.72 15.16 9.73
C MET A 285 33.60 14.03 9.17
N LYS A 286 34.78 14.37 8.65
CA LYS A 286 35.76 13.40 8.14
C LYS A 286 36.18 12.38 9.19
N ALA A 287 36.49 12.84 10.40
CA ALA A 287 36.85 11.94 11.51
C ALA A 287 35.68 11.05 11.93
N THR A 288 34.44 11.53 11.81
CA THR A 288 33.23 10.75 12.11
C THR A 288 33.00 9.66 11.07
N PHE A 289 33.09 9.98 9.78
CA PHE A 289 33.01 8.97 8.71
C PHE A 289 34.10 7.90 8.84
N ALA A 290 35.35 8.29 9.09
CA ALA A 290 36.47 7.33 9.21
C ALA A 290 36.33 6.35 10.39
N LYS A 291 35.51 6.65 11.40
CA LYS A 291 35.20 5.72 12.51
C LYS A 291 34.17 4.67 12.13
N ILE A 292 33.26 5.00 11.22
CA ILE A 292 32.09 4.19 10.86
C ILE A 292 32.34 3.41 9.56
N TYR A 293 32.99 4.04 8.58
CA TYR A 293 33.20 3.52 7.24
C TYR A 293 34.68 3.53 6.88
N SER A 294 35.17 2.42 6.31
CA SER A 294 36.60 2.24 5.97
C SER A 294 37.05 3.08 4.76
N ASP A 295 36.13 3.43 3.88
CA ASP A 295 36.33 4.19 2.64
C ASP A 295 35.98 5.68 2.79
N GLY A 296 35.56 6.11 3.98
CA GLY A 296 35.36 7.52 4.32
C GLY A 296 34.07 8.12 3.74
N ILE A 297 34.13 9.38 3.30
CA ILE A 297 32.95 10.11 2.82
C ILE A 297 32.67 9.74 1.36
N THR A 298 31.64 8.92 1.15
CA THR A 298 31.14 8.53 -0.18
C THR A 298 29.65 8.80 -0.28
N GLY A 299 29.10 8.91 -1.50
CA GLY A 299 27.65 9.04 -1.68
C GLY A 299 26.87 7.88 -1.07
N GLU A 300 27.40 6.65 -1.18
CA GLU A 300 26.82 5.44 -0.60
C GLU A 300 26.79 5.48 0.93
N ASN A 301 27.88 5.92 1.58
CA ASN A 301 27.95 6.02 3.04
C ASN A 301 27.10 7.17 3.59
N ILE A 302 26.95 8.26 2.81
CA ILE A 302 26.04 9.37 3.15
C ILE A 302 24.59 8.86 3.16
N THR A 303 24.15 8.18 2.09
CA THR A 303 22.78 7.69 2.01
C THR A 303 22.50 6.55 2.99
N ASP A 304 23.49 5.68 3.26
CA ASP A 304 23.39 4.62 4.27
C ASP A 304 23.17 5.20 5.68
N ALA A 305 23.95 6.22 6.06
CA ALA A 305 23.80 6.87 7.36
C ALA A 305 22.43 7.57 7.50
N ILE A 306 21.99 8.31 6.46
CA ILE A 306 20.66 8.95 6.45
C ILE A 306 19.55 7.91 6.58
N ALA A 307 19.60 6.83 5.80
CA ALA A 307 18.63 5.76 5.88
C ALA A 307 18.58 5.10 7.27
N GLU A 308 19.74 4.91 7.91
CA GLU A 308 19.81 4.39 9.28
C GLU A 308 19.15 5.33 10.29
N PHE A 309 19.35 6.64 10.15
CA PHE A 309 18.64 7.64 10.95
C PHE A 309 17.12 7.60 10.71
N GLU A 310 16.69 7.55 9.46
CA GLU A 310 15.27 7.52 9.10
C GLU A 310 14.54 6.27 9.62
N LYS A 311 15.24 5.13 9.77
CA LYS A 311 14.68 3.94 10.45
C LYS A 311 14.22 4.25 11.88
N THR A 312 14.86 5.20 12.57
CA THR A 312 14.50 5.61 13.94
C THR A 312 13.32 6.58 14.00
N LEU A 313 12.89 7.14 12.86
CA LEU A 313 11.77 8.07 12.77
C LEU A 313 10.43 7.32 12.81
N ILE A 314 10.24 6.49 13.83
CA ILE A 314 8.98 5.79 14.10
C ILE A 314 8.18 6.53 15.17
N THR A 315 6.84 6.41 15.11
CA THR A 315 5.94 7.12 16.03
C THR A 315 4.96 6.18 16.73
N PRO A 316 5.42 5.37 17.71
CA PRO A 316 4.55 4.48 18.49
C PRO A 316 3.64 5.25 19.46
N ASN A 317 2.86 4.51 20.25
CA ASN A 317 2.09 5.01 21.41
C ASN A 317 1.00 6.04 21.08
N SER A 318 0.56 6.10 19.82
CA SER A 318 -0.65 6.85 19.49
C SER A 318 -1.83 6.36 20.34
N ARG A 319 -2.85 7.21 20.56
CA ARG A 319 -4.05 6.82 21.32
C ARG A 319 -4.71 5.57 20.72
N PHE A 320 -4.66 5.44 19.38
CA PHE A 320 -5.12 4.23 18.72
C PHE A 320 -4.24 3.00 19.00
N ASP A 321 -2.92 3.14 19.09
CA ASP A 321 -2.05 2.02 19.48
C ASP A 321 -2.35 1.54 20.90
N GLN A 322 -2.65 2.48 21.82
CA GLN A 322 -3.04 2.15 23.20
C GLN A 322 -4.39 1.41 23.23
N PHE A 323 -5.36 1.86 22.43
CA PHE A 323 -6.63 1.17 22.23
C PHE A 323 -6.44 -0.26 21.71
N LEU A 324 -5.66 -0.44 20.64
CA LEU A 324 -5.35 -1.76 20.08
C LEU A 324 -4.57 -2.66 21.05
N LYS A 325 -3.85 -2.08 22.02
CA LYS A 325 -3.16 -2.80 23.11
C LYS A 325 -4.10 -3.13 24.29
N GLY A 326 -5.37 -2.72 24.25
CA GLY A 326 -6.40 -3.09 25.21
C GLY A 326 -6.85 -1.97 26.15
N ASP A 327 -6.36 -0.74 25.98
CA ASP A 327 -6.89 0.41 26.72
C ASP A 327 -8.14 0.96 26.03
N ALA A 328 -9.30 0.40 26.38
CA ALA A 328 -10.59 0.81 25.82
C ALA A 328 -10.94 2.29 26.07
N LEU A 329 -10.30 2.95 27.05
CA LEU A 329 -10.54 4.36 27.37
C LEU A 329 -9.62 5.31 26.58
N ALA A 330 -8.65 4.77 25.83
CA ALA A 330 -7.76 5.58 25.00
C ALA A 330 -8.51 6.31 23.88
N LEU A 331 -9.63 5.76 23.40
CA LEU A 331 -10.55 6.38 22.45
C LEU A 331 -11.90 6.71 23.09
N ASN A 332 -12.45 7.87 22.74
CA ASN A 332 -13.83 8.22 23.07
C ASN A 332 -14.84 7.55 22.11
N GLU A 333 -16.15 7.68 22.39
CA GLU A 333 -17.20 7.05 21.58
C GLU A 333 -17.18 7.49 20.11
N GLN A 334 -16.91 8.77 19.85
CA GLN A 334 -16.86 9.31 18.49
C GLN A 334 -15.71 8.67 17.69
N GLU A 335 -14.53 8.56 18.30
CA GLU A 335 -13.34 7.98 17.67
C GLU A 335 -13.49 6.47 17.46
N GLN A 336 -14.14 5.76 18.39
CA GLN A 336 -14.46 4.33 18.21
C GLN A 336 -15.46 4.13 17.07
N HIS A 337 -16.50 4.97 16.99
CA HIS A 337 -17.44 4.95 15.87
C HIS A 337 -16.76 5.29 14.55
N GLY A 338 -15.85 6.26 14.54
CA GLY A 338 -15.00 6.59 13.39
C GLY A 338 -14.15 5.41 12.90
N TYR A 339 -13.56 4.65 13.81
CA TYR A 339 -12.83 3.43 13.47
C TYR A 339 -13.75 2.34 12.90
N GLU A 340 -14.96 2.20 13.43
CA GLU A 340 -15.95 1.29 12.87
C GLU A 340 -16.36 1.70 11.44
N LEU A 341 -16.67 2.98 11.21
CA LEU A 341 -16.95 3.52 9.88
C LEU A 341 -15.78 3.33 8.92
N PHE A 342 -14.54 3.50 9.37
CA PHE A 342 -13.34 3.24 8.58
C PHE A 342 -13.27 1.79 8.09
N LYS A 343 -13.64 0.82 8.93
CA LYS A 343 -13.72 -0.60 8.56
C LYS A 343 -14.91 -0.89 7.64
N GLN A 344 -16.09 -0.38 7.98
CA GLN A 344 -17.32 -0.58 7.20
C GLN A 344 -17.19 -0.04 5.77
N ASN A 345 -16.48 1.09 5.61
CA ASN A 345 -16.18 1.70 4.31
C ASN A 345 -14.89 1.15 3.66
N LYS A 346 -14.40 0.01 4.11
CA LYS A 346 -13.28 -0.74 3.49
C LYS A 346 -11.95 0.03 3.43
N CYS A 347 -11.78 1.12 4.18
CA CYS A 347 -10.54 1.88 4.17
C CYS A 347 -9.35 1.01 4.62
N SER A 348 -9.60 0.08 5.56
CA SER A 348 -8.61 -0.89 6.06
C SER A 348 -8.22 -1.98 5.06
N THR A 349 -8.77 -2.02 3.84
CA THR A 349 -8.31 -2.95 2.78
C THR A 349 -7.16 -2.40 1.96
N CYS A 350 -6.79 -1.13 2.16
CA CYS A 350 -5.59 -0.50 1.58
C CYS A 350 -4.69 0.07 2.69
N HIS A 351 -5.29 0.66 3.72
CA HIS A 351 -4.60 1.21 4.88
C HIS A 351 -4.55 0.20 6.03
N ALA A 352 -3.69 -0.80 5.88
CA ALA A 352 -3.51 -1.92 6.82
C ALA A 352 -2.07 -1.99 7.39
N GLY A 353 -1.85 -2.91 8.32
CA GLY A 353 -0.57 -3.13 9.00
C GLY A 353 -0.24 -2.07 10.04
N GLN A 354 1.03 -2.02 10.45
CA GLN A 354 1.49 -1.10 11.50
C GLN A 354 1.44 0.37 11.07
N ALA A 355 1.91 0.67 9.86
CA ALA A 355 1.90 2.02 9.30
C ALA A 355 0.55 2.41 8.66
N MET A 356 -0.42 1.50 8.61
CA MET A 356 -1.75 1.77 7.99
C MET A 356 -1.62 2.32 6.57
N GLY A 357 -0.76 1.68 5.77
CA GLY A 357 -0.35 2.14 4.45
C GLY A 357 1.08 1.70 4.16
N GLY A 358 1.57 2.06 2.97
CA GLY A 358 2.94 1.81 2.54
C GLY A 358 3.20 0.42 1.96
N GLN A 359 2.21 -0.47 1.94
CA GLN A 359 2.39 -1.89 1.61
C GLN A 359 1.90 -2.31 0.21
N THR A 360 1.20 -1.44 -0.52
CA THR A 360 0.72 -1.73 -1.88
C THR A 360 0.64 -0.48 -2.75
N PHE A 361 0.48 -0.71 -4.07
CA PHE A 361 0.16 0.33 -5.05
C PHE A 361 -1.30 0.21 -5.49
N GLU A 362 -2.10 1.22 -5.21
CA GLU A 362 -3.54 1.22 -5.48
C GLU A 362 -3.89 2.32 -6.48
N VAL A 363 -4.90 2.07 -7.29
CA VAL A 363 -5.41 3.05 -8.26
C VAL A 363 -6.11 4.18 -7.51
N MET A 364 -5.71 5.42 -7.75
CA MET A 364 -6.49 6.60 -7.36
C MET A 364 -7.66 6.78 -8.35
N GLY A 365 -8.89 6.84 -7.86
CA GLY A 365 -10.10 6.82 -8.69
C GLY A 365 -10.56 5.41 -9.07
N LEU A 366 -10.67 4.50 -8.10
CA LEU A 366 -11.13 3.12 -8.36
C LEU A 366 -12.62 3.06 -8.75
N LYS A 367 -13.45 3.96 -8.21
CA LYS A 367 -14.91 3.97 -8.35
C LYS A 367 -15.46 5.21 -9.08
N ALA A 368 -14.68 6.29 -9.14
CA ALA A 368 -14.99 7.49 -9.91
C ALA A 368 -13.71 8.13 -10.48
N ASP A 369 -13.84 8.96 -11.51
CA ASP A 369 -12.71 9.54 -12.25
C ASP A 369 -12.12 10.75 -11.53
N TYR A 370 -11.25 10.49 -10.55
CA TYR A 370 -10.57 11.52 -9.77
C TYR A 370 -9.82 12.52 -10.66
N PHE A 371 -9.07 12.05 -11.66
CA PHE A 371 -8.22 12.91 -12.48
C PHE A 371 -9.03 13.75 -13.47
N GLY A 372 -10.10 13.18 -14.04
CA GLY A 372 -11.03 13.91 -14.88
C GLY A 372 -11.78 15.02 -14.12
N GLU A 373 -12.25 14.73 -12.90
CA GLU A 373 -12.98 15.71 -12.08
C GLU A 373 -12.07 16.78 -11.47
N ARG A 374 -10.88 16.39 -10.97
CA ARG A 374 -9.88 17.34 -10.45
C ARG A 374 -9.35 18.26 -11.55
N GLY A 375 -9.17 17.74 -12.76
CA GLY A 375 -8.51 18.44 -13.86
C GLY A 375 -7.01 18.65 -13.61
N ASN A 376 -6.40 19.51 -14.42
CA ASN A 376 -4.98 19.87 -14.36
C ASN A 376 -4.03 18.65 -14.28
N VAL A 377 -4.35 17.60 -15.03
CA VAL A 377 -3.56 16.36 -15.08
C VAL A 377 -2.16 16.65 -15.63
N SER A 378 -1.17 16.08 -14.97
CA SER A 378 0.26 16.26 -15.20
C SER A 378 0.95 14.90 -15.24
N GLU A 379 2.23 14.87 -15.59
CA GLU A 379 2.99 13.62 -15.72
C GLU A 379 3.08 12.84 -14.39
N VAL A 380 3.12 13.53 -13.24
CA VAL A 380 3.16 12.84 -11.94
C VAL A 380 1.88 12.06 -11.64
N ASP A 381 0.76 12.41 -12.28
CA ASP A 381 -0.52 11.73 -12.10
C ASP A 381 -0.54 10.32 -12.71
N ASN A 382 0.39 10.01 -13.62
CA ASN A 382 0.57 8.66 -14.13
C ASN A 382 1.01 7.67 -13.02
N GLY A 383 1.60 8.18 -11.93
CA GLY A 383 2.00 7.39 -10.77
C GLY A 383 3.02 6.30 -11.12
N ARG A 384 2.75 5.07 -10.67
CA ARG A 384 3.61 3.89 -10.86
C ARG A 384 3.91 3.59 -12.32
N PHE A 385 3.03 3.97 -13.24
CA PHE A 385 3.28 3.84 -14.69
C PHE A 385 4.57 4.53 -15.13
N ASN A 386 4.96 5.66 -14.50
CA ASN A 386 6.22 6.35 -14.82
C ASN A 386 7.46 5.50 -14.53
N VAL A 387 7.32 4.47 -13.68
CA VAL A 387 8.39 3.53 -13.33
C VAL A 387 8.32 2.27 -14.19
N THR A 388 7.12 1.71 -14.37
CA THR A 388 6.97 0.36 -14.95
C THR A 388 6.61 0.35 -16.43
N SER A 389 6.07 1.46 -16.95
CA SER A 389 5.46 1.56 -18.29
C SER A 389 4.33 0.54 -18.55
N LYS A 390 3.79 -0.11 -17.51
CA LYS A 390 2.71 -1.09 -17.64
C LYS A 390 1.35 -0.41 -17.55
N ALA A 391 0.48 -0.61 -18.53
CA ALA A 391 -0.82 0.07 -18.58
C ALA A 391 -1.70 -0.11 -17.32
N HIS A 392 -1.63 -1.26 -16.65
CA HIS A 392 -2.40 -1.50 -15.41
C HIS A 392 -1.86 -0.77 -14.17
N ASP A 393 -0.67 -0.14 -14.27
CA ASP A 393 -0.07 0.71 -13.24
C ASP A 393 -0.41 2.20 -13.43
N MET A 394 -1.18 2.53 -14.46
CA MET A 394 -1.66 3.89 -14.68
C MET A 394 -2.46 4.38 -13.46
N ASN A 395 -2.10 5.56 -12.99
CA ASN A 395 -2.69 6.22 -11.82
C ASN A 395 -2.61 5.42 -10.52
N ARG A 396 -1.67 4.47 -10.43
CA ARG A 396 -1.39 3.79 -9.17
C ARG A 396 -0.38 4.56 -8.35
N PHE A 397 -0.63 4.66 -7.06
CA PHE A 397 0.29 5.27 -6.12
C PHE A 397 0.51 4.32 -4.95
N LYS A 398 1.70 4.39 -4.36
CA LYS A 398 1.94 3.76 -3.07
C LYS A 398 0.94 4.35 -2.09
N VAL A 399 0.17 3.48 -1.44
CA VAL A 399 -0.80 3.92 -0.42
C VAL A 399 -0.02 4.64 0.69
N PRO A 400 -0.32 5.90 1.04
CA PRO A 400 0.40 6.60 2.09
C PRO A 400 0.07 6.02 3.47
N THR A 401 1.01 6.13 4.40
CA THR A 401 0.75 5.91 5.84
C THR A 401 -0.31 6.89 6.33
N LEU A 402 -1.23 6.43 7.18
CA LEU A 402 -2.19 7.30 7.88
C LEU A 402 -1.71 7.69 9.28
N ARG A 403 -0.54 7.21 9.69
CA ARG A 403 0.08 7.61 10.96
C ARG A 403 0.49 9.08 10.87
N ASN A 404 0.16 9.84 11.91
CA ASN A 404 0.37 11.30 11.97
C ASN A 404 -0.36 12.10 10.89
N ILE A 405 -1.37 11.54 10.20
CA ILE A 405 -2.07 12.20 9.10
C ILE A 405 -2.63 13.58 9.47
N ALA A 406 -3.05 13.77 10.73
CA ALA A 406 -3.54 15.05 11.21
C ALA A 406 -2.51 16.21 11.17
N LEU A 407 -1.22 15.90 10.99
CA LEU A 407 -0.12 16.87 11.00
C LEU A 407 0.43 17.18 9.61
N THR A 408 -0.05 16.48 8.57
CA THR A 408 0.60 16.42 7.25
C THR A 408 -0.25 17.00 6.13
N ALA A 409 -1.18 17.91 6.43
CA ALA A 409 -1.91 18.65 5.41
C ALA A 409 -0.95 19.51 4.54
N PRO A 410 -1.30 19.80 3.27
CA PRO A 410 -2.47 19.29 2.53
C PRO A 410 -2.30 17.83 2.08
N TYR A 411 -3.37 17.20 1.61
CA TYR A 411 -3.45 15.76 1.34
C TYR A 411 -3.45 15.41 -0.14
N PHE A 412 -3.20 14.12 -0.41
CA PHE A 412 -2.94 13.52 -1.72
C PHE A 412 -1.61 13.94 -2.33
N HIS A 413 -1.19 13.25 -3.38
CA HIS A 413 0.11 13.51 -4.02
C HIS A 413 0.18 14.90 -4.65
N ASP A 414 -0.96 15.51 -4.94
CA ASP A 414 -1.06 16.85 -5.53
C ASP A 414 -1.38 17.95 -4.50
N GLY A 415 -1.59 17.60 -3.22
CA GLY A 415 -1.98 18.55 -2.19
C GLY A 415 -3.34 19.22 -2.42
N SER A 416 -4.25 18.59 -3.18
CA SER A 416 -5.53 19.18 -3.57
C SER A 416 -6.60 19.17 -2.48
N ALA A 417 -6.51 18.26 -1.51
CA ALA A 417 -7.40 18.26 -0.35
C ALA A 417 -6.78 19.08 0.78
N GLU A 418 -7.40 20.20 1.14
CA GLU A 418 -6.88 21.14 2.14
C GLU A 418 -7.10 20.64 3.57
N THR A 419 -8.24 19.97 3.82
CA THR A 419 -8.60 19.46 5.15
C THR A 419 -8.69 17.94 5.18
N LEU A 420 -8.58 17.39 6.39
CA LEU A 420 -8.69 15.94 6.57
C LEU A 420 -10.09 15.44 6.19
N ASP A 421 -11.11 16.26 6.46
CA ASP A 421 -12.50 15.97 6.10
C ASP A 421 -12.68 15.91 4.58
N ASP A 422 -12.04 16.82 3.83
CA ASP A 422 -12.04 16.79 2.37
C ASP A 422 -11.38 15.51 1.85
N ALA A 423 -10.24 15.11 2.44
CA ALA A 423 -9.54 13.90 2.06
C ALA A 423 -10.37 12.64 2.35
N VAL A 424 -11.04 12.57 3.51
CA VAL A 424 -11.93 11.46 3.89
C VAL A 424 -13.12 11.37 2.93
N ALA A 425 -13.79 12.49 2.66
CA ALA A 425 -14.93 12.53 1.75
C ALA A 425 -14.54 12.12 0.33
N ALA A 426 -13.42 12.63 -0.18
CA ALA A 426 -12.88 12.27 -1.48
C ALA A 426 -12.51 10.78 -1.55
N MET A 427 -11.86 10.22 -0.54
CA MET A 427 -11.54 8.78 -0.51
C MET A 427 -12.80 7.91 -0.53
N ALA A 428 -13.83 8.27 0.23
CA ALA A 428 -15.12 7.56 0.21
C ALA A 428 -15.77 7.61 -1.18
N GLN A 429 -15.77 8.76 -1.84
CA GLN A 429 -16.32 8.92 -3.19
C GLN A 429 -15.51 8.14 -4.24
N TYR A 430 -14.21 8.43 -4.34
CA TYR A 430 -13.38 7.97 -5.46
C TYR A 430 -12.87 6.54 -5.30
N GLN A 431 -12.69 6.04 -4.07
CA GLN A 431 -12.16 4.69 -3.83
C GLN A 431 -13.24 3.67 -3.48
N VAL A 432 -14.27 4.09 -2.74
CA VAL A 432 -15.31 3.18 -2.22
C VAL A 432 -16.61 3.30 -3.02
N GLY A 433 -16.91 4.49 -3.55
CA GLY A 433 -18.12 4.77 -4.33
C GLY A 433 -19.33 5.13 -3.46
N VAL A 434 -19.09 5.72 -2.29
CA VAL A 434 -20.15 6.15 -1.36
C VAL A 434 -20.01 7.62 -1.01
N THR A 435 -21.12 8.26 -0.67
CA THR A 435 -21.14 9.63 -0.15
C THR A 435 -21.44 9.56 1.34
N LEU A 436 -20.44 9.87 2.15
CA LEU A 436 -20.60 9.95 3.60
C LEU A 436 -21.35 11.22 3.99
N SER A 437 -22.16 11.13 5.03
CA SER A 437 -22.72 12.30 5.70
C SER A 437 -21.61 13.09 6.40
N LYS A 438 -21.88 14.37 6.68
CA LYS A 438 -20.94 15.23 7.39
C LYS A 438 -20.50 14.65 8.75
N SER A 439 -21.43 14.09 9.51
CA SER A 439 -21.11 13.45 10.81
C SER A 439 -20.24 12.22 10.65
N GLU A 440 -20.47 11.39 9.62
CA GLU A 440 -19.61 10.22 9.38
C GLU A 440 -18.19 10.63 8.98
N VAL A 441 -18.04 11.70 8.20
CA VAL A 441 -16.73 12.29 7.88
C VAL A 441 -16.04 12.80 9.14
N GLU A 442 -16.75 13.57 9.97
CA GLU A 442 -16.22 14.10 11.23
C GLU A 442 -15.77 12.99 12.19
N ASP A 443 -16.52 11.88 12.27
CA ASP A 443 -16.19 10.74 13.11
C ASP A 443 -14.94 10.00 12.61
N ILE A 444 -14.84 9.73 11.30
CA ILE A 444 -13.63 9.13 10.72
C ILE A 444 -12.43 10.06 10.91
N SER A 445 -12.59 11.37 10.69
CA SER A 445 -11.53 12.35 10.94
C SER A 445 -11.12 12.41 12.41
N ALA A 446 -12.06 12.29 13.35
CA ALA A 446 -11.77 12.19 14.78
C ALA A 446 -10.91 10.96 15.06
N TYR A 447 -11.29 9.80 14.52
CA TYR A 447 -10.49 8.58 14.58
C TYR A 447 -9.08 8.78 13.98
N LEU A 448 -8.96 9.33 12.77
CA LEU A 448 -7.66 9.51 12.11
C LEU A 448 -6.71 10.43 12.90
N LYS A 449 -7.23 11.40 13.65
CA LYS A 449 -6.43 12.25 14.56
C LYS A 449 -5.79 11.46 15.70
N THR A 450 -6.39 10.34 16.11
CA THR A 450 -5.87 9.45 17.17
C THR A 450 -4.65 8.64 16.72
N LEU A 451 -4.32 8.66 15.42
CA LEU A 451 -3.17 7.97 14.81
C LEU A 451 -1.85 8.75 14.95
N THR A 452 -1.88 9.93 15.56
CA THR A 452 -0.67 10.71 15.88
C THR A 452 0.07 10.03 17.02
N GLY A 453 1.34 9.68 16.82
CA GLY A 453 2.17 8.99 17.80
C GLY A 453 3.20 9.88 18.48
N GLU A 454 4.05 9.24 19.27
CA GLU A 454 5.16 9.85 19.99
C GLU A 454 6.47 9.71 19.22
N TYR A 455 7.25 10.78 19.12
CA TYR A 455 8.64 10.73 18.67
C TYR A 455 9.56 11.09 19.86
N LYS A 456 10.54 10.22 20.15
CA LYS A 456 11.44 10.39 21.32
C LYS A 456 10.69 10.56 22.66
N GLY A 457 9.51 9.92 22.78
CA GLY A 457 8.67 9.96 23.99
C GLY A 457 7.79 11.19 24.12
N GLU A 458 7.75 12.06 23.11
CA GLU A 458 6.88 13.24 23.07
C GLU A 458 5.86 13.11 21.93
N MET A 459 4.59 13.44 22.20
CA MET A 459 3.56 13.49 21.17
C MET A 459 3.93 14.49 20.08
N LEU A 460 3.86 14.08 18.82
CA LEU A 460 4.03 15.00 17.70
C LEU A 460 2.91 16.04 17.65
N ASN A 461 3.24 17.25 17.19
CA ASN A 461 2.35 18.41 17.14
C ASN A 461 2.37 19.20 15.82
#